data_AF-A0A6G2DDS0-F1
#
_entry.id   AF-A0A6G2DDS0-F1
#
_cell.length_a   1.000
_cell.length_b   1.000
_cell.length_c   1.000
_cell.angle_alpha   90.00
_cell.angle_beta   90.00
_cell.angle_gamma   90.00
#
_symmetry.space_group_name_H-M   'P 1'
#
loop_
_entity.id
_entity.type
_entity.pdbx_description
1 polymer ?
#
loop_
_entity_poly.entity_id
_entity_poly.type
_entity_poly.pdbx_seq_one_letter_code
_entity_poly.pdbx_strand_id
1 'polypeptide(L)'
;LLKGHEAVKELIAFQEEIVAAVGKEKAEVELLHVDAELQAEIIAAYNSDLQKAVQVEEKLAREAATQAVKDQVTAVYEEKYADHEEFDRIMRDVAEILEQMEHAEVRRLITEDKVRPDGRKVDEIRPLDAVVDFLPRVHGSGLFTRGQTQALSVLTLAPMGETQIIDGLDPEYKKRFMHHYN
;
A
#
# COMPACT_ATOMS: atom_id res chain seq x y z
N LEU A 1 -15.61 19.09 2.00
CA LEU A 1 -14.21 18.84 2.34
C LEU A 1 -13.55 20.09 2.96
N LEU A 2 -13.44 21.22 2.25
CA LEU A 2 -12.77 22.43 2.79
C LEU A 2 -13.39 22.99 4.09
N LYS A 3 -14.72 23.07 4.22
CA LYS A 3 -15.37 23.53 5.46
C LYS A 3 -15.10 22.65 6.68
N GLY A 4 -15.02 21.32 6.48
CA GLY A 4 -14.69 20.39 7.56
C GLY A 4 -13.24 20.54 8.01
N HIS A 5 -12.33 20.79 7.07
CA HIS A 5 -10.93 21.07 7.38
C HIS A 5 -10.76 22.35 8.21
N GLU A 6 -11.52 23.41 7.93
CA GLU A 6 -11.50 24.61 8.78
C GLU A 6 -11.97 24.33 10.21
N ALA A 7 -13.05 23.56 10.39
CA ALA A 7 -13.49 23.15 11.72
C ALA A 7 -12.44 22.28 12.46
N VAL A 8 -11.72 21.42 11.73
CA VAL A 8 -10.61 20.64 12.29
C VAL A 8 -9.47 21.54 12.75
N LYS A 9 -9.15 22.62 12.03
CA LYS A 9 -8.12 23.58 12.49
C LYS A 9 -8.50 24.26 13.79
N GLU A 10 -9.78 24.60 13.98
CA GLU A 10 -10.27 25.14 15.25
C GLU A 10 -10.08 24.13 16.39
N LEU A 11 -10.37 22.84 16.14
CA LEU A 11 -10.11 21.77 17.11
C LEU A 11 -8.63 21.58 17.41
N ILE A 12 -7.76 21.67 16.39
CA ILE A 12 -6.30 21.59 16.57
C ILE A 12 -5.80 22.76 17.42
N ALA A 13 -6.23 23.99 17.11
CA ALA A 13 -5.85 25.17 17.89
C ALA A 13 -6.26 25.01 19.37
N PHE A 14 -7.47 24.51 19.62
CA PHE A 14 -7.91 24.20 20.98
C PHE A 14 -7.06 23.11 21.66
N GLN A 15 -6.67 22.06 20.95
CA GLN A 15 -5.76 21.04 21.48
C GLN A 15 -4.37 21.60 21.78
N GLU A 16 -3.85 22.49 20.95
CA GLU A 16 -2.57 23.18 21.14
C GLU A 16 -2.59 24.07 22.39
N GLU A 17 -3.71 24.76 22.66
CA GLU A 17 -3.90 25.52 23.91
C GLU A 17 -3.81 24.61 25.15
N ILE A 18 -4.41 23.42 25.10
CA ILE A 18 -4.33 22.43 26.18
C ILE A 18 -2.90 21.91 26.35
N VAL A 19 -2.22 21.59 25.25
CA VAL A 19 -0.81 21.14 25.28
C VAL A 19 0.09 22.24 25.86
N ALA A 20 -0.16 23.51 25.54
CA ALA A 20 0.58 24.62 26.12
C ALA A 20 0.32 24.79 27.62
N ALA A 21 -0.91 24.55 28.07
CA ALA A 21 -1.30 24.71 29.47
C ALA A 21 -0.83 23.54 30.37
N VAL A 22 -0.97 22.29 29.90
CA VAL A 22 -0.79 21.07 30.72
C VAL A 22 -0.14 19.91 29.97
N GLY A 23 0.46 20.15 28.81
CA GLY A 23 1.14 19.12 28.03
C GLY A 23 2.35 18.53 28.76
N LYS A 24 2.57 17.23 28.58
CA LYS A 24 3.79 16.57 29.03
C LYS A 24 4.93 16.85 28.07
N GLU A 25 6.15 16.77 28.57
CA GLU A 25 7.34 16.79 27.73
C GLU A 25 7.27 15.67 26.69
N LYS A 26 7.60 16.01 25.43
CA LYS A 26 7.65 15.02 24.35
C LYS A 26 8.83 14.10 24.60
N ALA A 27 8.65 12.81 24.36
CA ALA A 27 9.76 11.87 24.39
C ALA A 27 10.76 12.24 23.29
N GLU A 28 12.05 12.28 23.65
CA GLU A 28 13.12 12.31 22.65
C GLU A 28 13.15 10.94 21.95
N VAL A 29 13.04 10.97 20.63
CA VAL A 29 13.08 9.77 19.78
C VAL A 29 14.25 9.95 18.83
N GLU A 30 15.22 9.03 18.92
CA GLU A 30 16.28 8.94 17.93
C GLU A 30 15.71 8.33 16.65
N LEU A 31 15.82 9.07 15.54
CA LEU A 31 15.39 8.60 14.24
C LEU A 31 16.42 7.60 13.72
N LEU A 32 15.93 6.47 13.24
CA LEU A 32 16.76 5.50 12.54
C LEU A 32 17.04 6.05 11.13
N HIS A 33 18.32 6.20 10.82
CA HIS A 33 18.80 6.54 9.51
C HIS A 33 19.62 5.38 8.97
N VAL A 34 19.48 5.11 7.67
CA VAL A 34 20.34 4.16 6.98
C VAL A 34 21.75 4.74 6.86
N ASP A 35 22.75 3.87 6.91
CA ASP A 35 24.13 4.28 6.67
C ASP A 35 24.31 4.81 5.23
N ALA A 36 24.86 6.03 5.11
CA ALA A 36 24.97 6.73 3.84
C ALA A 36 26.02 6.11 2.90
N GLU A 37 27.08 5.52 3.44
CA GLU A 37 28.11 4.86 2.64
C GLU A 37 27.57 3.54 2.09
N LEU A 38 26.89 2.76 2.93
CA LEU A 38 26.18 1.54 2.54
C LEU A 38 25.11 1.82 1.48
N GLN A 39 24.32 2.89 1.65
CA GLN A 39 23.33 3.31 0.66
C GLN A 39 23.98 3.66 -0.68
N ALA A 40 25.06 4.44 -0.67
CA ALA A 40 25.77 4.79 -1.90
C ALA A 40 26.36 3.55 -2.60
N GLU A 41 26.90 2.60 -1.84
CA GLU A 41 27.43 1.33 -2.35
C GLU A 41 26.35 0.50 -3.05
N ILE A 42 25.22 0.25 -2.36
CA ILE A 42 24.11 -0.57 -2.89
C ILE A 42 23.51 0.09 -4.13
N ILE A 43 23.28 1.41 -4.11
CA ILE A 43 22.74 2.13 -5.26
C ILE A 43 23.69 2.03 -6.45
N ALA A 44 24.99 2.25 -6.25
CA ALA A 44 25.96 2.19 -7.33
C ALA A 44 26.03 0.79 -7.98
N ALA A 45 25.88 -0.27 -7.18
CA ALA A 45 25.97 -1.65 -7.65
C ALA A 45 24.68 -2.19 -8.27
N TYR A 46 23.50 -1.90 -7.70
CA TYR A 46 22.27 -2.64 -7.99
C TYR A 46 21.11 -1.79 -8.54
N ASN A 47 21.26 -0.47 -8.61
CA ASN A 47 20.17 0.41 -9.07
C ASN A 47 19.68 0.04 -10.47
N SER A 48 20.59 -0.20 -11.42
CA SER A 48 20.24 -0.59 -12.80
C SER A 48 19.39 -1.87 -12.88
N ASP A 49 19.68 -2.86 -12.03
CA ASP A 49 18.99 -4.14 -12.05
C ASP A 49 17.61 -4.04 -11.39
N LEU A 50 17.51 -3.29 -10.28
CA LEU A 50 16.22 -2.99 -9.66
C LEU A 50 15.31 -2.19 -10.60
N GLN A 51 15.87 -1.21 -11.33
CA GLN A 51 15.10 -0.42 -12.29
C GLN A 51 14.47 -1.27 -13.39
N LYS A 52 15.23 -2.22 -13.94
CA LYS A 52 14.70 -3.17 -14.94
C LYS A 52 13.62 -4.06 -14.34
N ALA A 53 13.81 -4.53 -13.10
CA ALA A 53 12.84 -5.38 -12.42
C ALA A 53 11.50 -4.67 -12.19
N VAL A 54 11.54 -3.41 -11.73
CA VAL A 54 10.35 -2.58 -11.44
C VAL A 54 9.53 -2.26 -12.70
N GLN A 55 10.16 -2.26 -13.89
CA GLN A 55 9.51 -1.96 -15.16
C GLN A 55 8.84 -3.19 -15.82
N VAL A 56 8.90 -4.37 -15.21
CA VAL A 56 8.15 -5.53 -15.69
C VAL A 56 6.64 -5.26 -15.58
N GLU A 57 5.91 -5.40 -16.69
CA GLU A 57 4.50 -5.00 -16.75
C GLU A 57 3.58 -5.93 -15.94
N GLU A 58 3.74 -7.24 -16.13
CA GLU A 58 2.95 -8.26 -15.43
C GLU A 58 3.32 -8.26 -13.94
N LYS A 59 2.32 -8.30 -13.06
CA LYS A 59 2.51 -8.00 -11.64
C LYS A 59 3.29 -9.10 -10.94
N LEU A 60 2.92 -10.36 -11.15
CA LEU A 60 3.58 -11.49 -10.48
C LEU A 60 5.02 -11.63 -10.97
N ALA A 61 5.26 -11.42 -12.26
CA ALA A 61 6.59 -11.38 -12.85
C ALA A 61 7.42 -10.21 -12.30
N ARG A 62 6.81 -9.02 -12.11
CA ARG A 62 7.47 -7.87 -11.48
C ARG A 62 7.82 -8.14 -10.03
N GLU A 63 6.88 -8.68 -9.25
CA GLU A 63 7.11 -9.05 -7.85
C GLU A 63 8.25 -10.08 -7.76
N ALA A 64 8.24 -11.11 -8.60
CA ALA A 64 9.30 -12.11 -8.65
C ALA A 64 10.66 -11.52 -9.06
N ALA A 65 10.70 -10.65 -10.08
CA ALA A 65 11.93 -10.02 -10.54
C ALA A 65 12.51 -9.07 -9.48
N THR A 66 11.66 -8.28 -8.85
CA THR A 66 12.07 -7.33 -7.79
C THR A 66 12.56 -8.09 -6.57
N GLN A 67 11.85 -9.15 -6.17
CA GLN A 67 12.27 -10.00 -5.07
C GLN A 67 13.59 -10.71 -5.37
N ALA A 68 13.81 -11.19 -6.60
CA ALA A 68 15.07 -11.83 -6.98
C ALA A 68 16.28 -10.87 -6.83
N VAL A 69 16.13 -9.60 -7.21
CA VAL A 69 17.17 -8.59 -6.99
C VAL A 69 17.38 -8.36 -5.50
N LYS A 70 16.30 -8.23 -4.71
CA LYS A 70 16.40 -8.03 -3.25
C LYS A 70 17.07 -9.21 -2.54
N ASP A 71 16.73 -10.44 -2.91
CA ASP A 71 17.31 -11.66 -2.35
C ASP A 71 18.79 -11.77 -2.71
N GLN A 72 19.16 -11.44 -3.94
CA GLN A 72 20.55 -11.41 -4.37
C GLN A 72 21.37 -10.41 -3.55
N VAL A 73 20.87 -9.18 -3.38
CA VAL A 73 21.57 -8.15 -2.60
C VAL A 73 21.66 -8.57 -1.14
N THR A 74 20.54 -9.01 -0.55
CA THR A 74 20.50 -9.51 0.84
C THR A 74 21.55 -10.60 1.04
N ALA A 75 21.61 -11.62 0.18
CA ALA A 75 22.58 -12.71 0.30
C ALA A 75 24.04 -12.24 0.22
N VAL A 76 24.36 -11.29 -0.67
CA VAL A 76 25.72 -10.73 -0.80
C VAL A 76 26.13 -9.99 0.47
N TYR A 77 25.22 -9.20 1.05
CA TYR A 77 25.51 -8.43 2.26
C TYR A 77 25.47 -9.29 3.53
N GLU A 78 24.65 -10.34 3.57
CA GLU A 78 24.68 -11.35 4.63
C GLU A 78 26.05 -12.03 4.69
N GLU A 79 26.59 -12.46 3.56
CA GLU A 79 27.92 -13.08 3.50
C GLU A 79 29.03 -12.07 3.84
N LYS A 80 28.93 -10.83 3.32
CA LYS A 80 29.93 -9.77 3.55
C LYS A 80 30.06 -9.37 5.03
N TYR A 81 28.95 -9.41 5.79
CA TYR A 81 28.90 -8.93 7.17
C TYR A 81 28.63 -10.03 8.21
N ALA A 82 28.68 -11.31 7.84
CA ALA A 82 28.29 -12.44 8.71
C ALA A 82 28.93 -12.43 10.12
N ASP A 83 30.17 -11.97 10.23
CA ASP A 83 30.92 -11.89 11.50
C ASP A 83 31.01 -10.46 12.08
N HIS A 84 30.22 -9.50 11.55
CA HIS A 84 30.23 -8.11 11.98
C HIS A 84 29.38 -7.90 13.24
N GLU A 85 29.89 -7.15 14.23
CA GLU A 85 29.18 -6.90 15.50
C GLU A 85 27.82 -6.21 15.33
N GLU A 86 27.66 -5.45 14.24
CA GLU A 86 26.43 -4.72 13.90
C GLU A 86 25.59 -5.40 12.79
N PHE A 87 25.77 -6.70 12.56
CA PHE A 87 25.11 -7.47 11.49
C PHE A 87 23.61 -7.16 11.37
N ASP A 88 22.84 -7.26 12.47
CA ASP A 88 21.39 -7.04 12.45
C ASP A 88 21.01 -5.62 12.02
N ARG A 89 21.80 -4.61 12.44
CA ARG A 89 21.58 -3.21 12.06
C ARG A 89 21.85 -3.01 10.58
N ILE A 90 22.95 -3.58 10.07
CA ILE A 90 23.34 -3.50 8.66
C ILE A 90 22.29 -4.18 7.80
N MET A 91 21.84 -5.39 8.16
CA MET A 91 20.82 -6.11 7.38
C MET A 91 19.47 -5.39 7.36
N ARG A 92 19.09 -4.74 8.47
CA ARG A 92 17.93 -3.83 8.49
C ARG A 92 18.12 -2.68 7.50
N ASP A 93 19.28 -2.03 7.52
CA ASP A 93 19.56 -0.89 6.65
C ASP A 93 19.60 -1.31 5.17
N VAL A 94 20.15 -2.49 4.84
CA VAL A 94 20.10 -3.09 3.49
C VAL A 94 18.65 -3.25 3.01
N ALA A 95 17.78 -3.81 3.84
CA ALA A 95 16.36 -4.00 3.49
C ALA A 95 15.65 -2.66 3.24
N GLU A 96 15.86 -1.68 4.13
CA GLU A 96 15.31 -0.33 4.01
C GLU A 96 15.83 0.39 2.76
N ILE A 97 17.13 0.30 2.45
CA ILE A 97 17.73 0.89 1.25
C ILE A 97 17.08 0.31 -0.01
N LEU A 98 16.89 -1.01 -0.07
CA LEU A 98 16.25 -1.68 -1.21
C LEU A 98 14.79 -1.25 -1.39
N GLU A 99 14.04 -1.08 -0.30
CA GLU A 99 12.67 -0.56 -0.33
C GLU A 99 12.64 0.90 -0.81
N GLN A 100 13.54 1.75 -0.31
CA GLN A 100 13.67 3.14 -0.75
C GLN A 100 14.04 3.26 -2.22
N MET A 101 14.92 2.39 -2.73
CA MET A 101 15.29 2.35 -4.15
C MET A 101 14.09 1.97 -5.03
N GLU A 102 13.30 0.98 -4.63
CA GLU A 102 12.09 0.59 -5.37
C GLU A 102 11.07 1.73 -5.40
N HIS A 103 10.82 2.37 -4.26
CA HIS A 103 9.93 3.52 -4.16
C HIS A 103 10.41 4.71 -4.99
N ALA A 104 11.71 5.00 -4.97
CA ALA A 104 12.31 6.06 -5.74
C ALA A 104 12.13 5.82 -7.24
N GLU A 105 12.36 4.60 -7.73
CA GLU A 105 12.17 4.29 -9.15
C GLU A 105 10.70 4.36 -9.57
N VAL A 106 9.78 3.78 -8.80
CA VAL A 106 8.33 3.88 -9.10
C VAL A 106 7.89 5.34 -9.15
N ARG A 107 8.38 6.16 -8.21
CA ARG A 107 8.10 7.60 -8.21
C ARG A 107 8.68 8.26 -9.46
N ARG A 108 9.95 8.03 -9.79
CA ARG A 108 10.65 8.59 -10.96
C ARG A 108 9.88 8.28 -12.25
N LEU A 109 9.51 7.02 -12.47
CA LEU A 109 8.72 6.59 -13.63
C LEU A 109 7.42 7.39 -13.78
N ILE A 110 6.70 7.58 -12.68
CA ILE A 110 5.40 8.28 -12.70
C ILE A 110 5.59 9.80 -12.83
N THR A 111 6.56 10.39 -12.13
CA THR A 111 6.73 11.84 -12.07
C THR A 111 7.52 12.42 -13.24
N GLU A 112 8.51 11.71 -13.74
CA GLU A 112 9.39 12.15 -14.83
C GLU A 112 8.94 11.54 -16.16
N ASP A 113 8.91 10.21 -16.25
CA ASP A 113 8.63 9.50 -17.51
C ASP A 113 7.13 9.47 -17.85
N LYS A 114 6.27 9.83 -16.89
CA LYS A 114 4.79 9.82 -16.99
C LYS A 114 4.21 8.44 -17.35
N VAL A 115 4.94 7.39 -16.98
CA VAL A 115 4.58 6.00 -17.22
C VAL A 115 4.43 5.28 -15.89
N ARG A 116 3.41 4.43 -15.79
CA ARG A 116 3.19 3.60 -14.61
C ARG A 116 4.00 2.30 -14.71
N PRO A 117 4.26 1.61 -13.58
CA PRO A 117 5.00 0.34 -13.60
C PRO A 117 4.39 -0.77 -14.48
N ASP A 118 3.12 -0.64 -14.88
CA ASP A 118 2.44 -1.55 -15.79
C ASP A 118 2.33 -1.00 -17.23
N GLY A 119 3.21 -0.07 -17.61
CA GLY A 119 3.33 0.49 -18.97
C GLY A 119 2.28 1.55 -19.33
N ARG A 120 1.24 1.72 -18.51
CA ARG A 120 0.14 2.65 -18.78
C ARG A 120 0.52 4.11 -18.59
N LYS A 121 -0.19 4.99 -19.28
CA LYS A 121 -0.18 6.43 -18.97
C LYS A 121 -0.85 6.73 -17.62
N VAL A 122 -0.58 7.90 -17.08
CA VAL A 122 -1.16 8.36 -15.80
C VAL A 122 -2.69 8.49 -15.83
N ASP A 123 -3.27 8.76 -17.00
CA ASP A 123 -4.70 8.95 -17.24
C ASP A 123 -5.38 7.72 -17.89
N GLU A 124 -4.61 6.67 -18.17
CA GLU A 124 -5.10 5.47 -18.84
C GLU A 124 -5.67 4.45 -17.84
N ILE A 125 -6.90 3.99 -18.11
CA ILE A 125 -7.55 2.93 -17.34
C ILE A 125 -7.12 1.55 -17.82
N ARG A 126 -7.10 0.57 -16.92
CA ARG A 126 -6.87 -0.84 -17.28
C ARG A 126 -8.02 -1.38 -18.14
N PRO A 127 -7.79 -2.40 -18.97
CA PRO A 127 -8.85 -3.10 -19.70
C PRO A 127 -9.98 -3.53 -18.76
N LEU A 128 -11.21 -3.37 -19.25
CA LEU A 128 -12.43 -3.67 -18.52
C LEU A 128 -13.15 -4.85 -19.17
N ASP A 129 -13.62 -5.77 -18.34
CA ASP A 129 -14.49 -6.86 -18.75
C ASP A 129 -15.59 -7.06 -17.71
N ALA A 130 -16.80 -7.40 -18.17
CA ALA A 130 -17.96 -7.52 -17.31
C ALA A 130 -18.92 -8.60 -17.85
N VAL A 131 -19.31 -9.51 -16.97
CA VAL A 131 -20.29 -10.57 -17.25
C VAL A 131 -21.40 -10.51 -16.21
N VAL A 132 -22.65 -10.46 -16.67
CA VAL A 132 -23.84 -10.60 -15.83
C VAL A 132 -24.33 -12.04 -15.84
N ASP A 133 -25.10 -12.44 -14.83
CA ASP A 133 -25.65 -13.80 -14.69
C ASP A 133 -24.58 -14.91 -14.72
N PHE A 134 -23.43 -14.62 -14.11
CA PHE A 134 -22.28 -15.53 -14.04
C PHE A 134 -22.58 -16.82 -13.26
N LEU A 135 -23.40 -16.74 -12.21
CA LEU A 135 -23.81 -17.88 -11.39
C LEU A 135 -25.28 -18.27 -11.65
N PRO A 136 -25.59 -19.56 -11.86
CA PRO A 136 -26.89 -20.00 -12.35
C PRO A 136 -28.02 -20.05 -11.30
N ARG A 137 -27.73 -19.97 -10.00
CA ARG A 137 -28.71 -20.23 -8.92
C ARG A 137 -28.94 -19.08 -7.94
N VAL A 138 -28.34 -17.92 -8.19
CA VAL A 138 -28.45 -16.74 -7.31
C VAL A 138 -29.44 -15.74 -7.89
N HIS A 139 -29.97 -14.82 -7.08
CA HIS A 139 -30.93 -13.83 -7.57
C HIS A 139 -30.31 -12.85 -8.57
N GLY A 140 -29.01 -12.56 -8.42
CA GLY A 140 -28.23 -11.85 -9.41
C GLY A 140 -26.74 -12.07 -9.18
N SER A 141 -25.95 -12.03 -10.24
CA SER A 141 -24.49 -12.07 -10.14
C SER A 141 -23.84 -11.23 -11.22
N GLY A 142 -22.65 -10.73 -10.90
CA GLY A 142 -21.80 -9.99 -11.83
C GLY A 142 -20.34 -10.31 -11.58
N LEU A 143 -19.60 -10.69 -12.62
CA LEU A 143 -18.15 -10.79 -12.61
C LEU A 143 -17.59 -9.56 -13.29
N PHE A 144 -16.88 -8.72 -12.55
CA PHE A 144 -16.23 -7.53 -13.06
C PHE A 144 -14.72 -7.67 -12.97
N THR A 145 -14.03 -7.44 -14.08
CA THR A 145 -12.57 -7.49 -14.16
C THR A 145 -12.04 -6.15 -14.65
N ARG A 146 -11.08 -5.59 -13.92
CA ARG A 146 -10.31 -4.40 -14.31
C ARG A 146 -8.83 -4.71 -14.25
N GLY A 147 -8.25 -5.02 -15.40
CA GLY A 147 -6.91 -5.60 -15.52
C GLY A 147 -6.79 -6.88 -14.68
N GLN A 148 -5.84 -6.92 -13.75
CA GLN A 148 -5.63 -8.10 -12.88
C GLN A 148 -6.47 -8.09 -11.59
N THR A 149 -7.39 -7.13 -11.43
CA THR A 149 -8.30 -7.09 -10.27
C THR A 149 -9.67 -7.60 -10.72
N GLN A 150 -10.18 -8.65 -10.07
CA GLN A 150 -11.47 -9.23 -10.36
C GLN A 150 -12.36 -9.25 -9.11
N ALA A 151 -13.64 -8.95 -9.28
CA ALA A 151 -14.65 -9.01 -8.24
C ALA A 151 -15.87 -9.79 -8.75
N LEU A 152 -16.24 -10.85 -8.01
CA LEU A 152 -17.50 -11.56 -8.21
C LEU A 152 -18.51 -11.04 -7.17
N SER A 153 -19.51 -10.29 -7.62
CA SER A 153 -20.61 -9.81 -6.78
C SER A 153 -21.81 -10.74 -6.92
N VAL A 154 -22.44 -11.05 -5.79
CA VAL A 154 -23.65 -11.88 -5.72
C VAL A 154 -24.73 -11.10 -4.99
N LEU A 155 -25.91 -11.04 -5.58
CA LEU A 155 -27.10 -10.42 -5.00
C LEU A 155 -28.03 -11.52 -4.47
N THR A 156 -28.50 -11.32 -3.24
CA THR A 156 -29.56 -12.11 -2.63
C THR A 156 -30.68 -11.19 -2.18
N LEU A 157 -31.92 -11.52 -2.55
CA LEU A 157 -33.12 -10.86 -2.07
C LEU A 157 -33.77 -11.71 -1.00
N ALA A 158 -34.28 -11.06 0.05
CA ALA A 158 -34.98 -11.71 1.15
C ALA A 158 -36.19 -10.86 1.59
N PRO A 159 -37.18 -11.46 2.27
CA PRO A 159 -38.31 -10.72 2.82
C PRO A 159 -37.88 -9.64 3.83
N MET A 160 -38.75 -8.65 4.06
CA MET A 160 -38.50 -7.59 5.06
C MET A 160 -38.31 -8.09 6.50
N GLY A 161 -38.68 -9.34 6.80
CA GLY A 161 -38.41 -9.98 8.09
C GLY A 161 -36.93 -10.31 8.33
N GLU A 162 -36.12 -10.42 7.27
CA GLU A 162 -34.70 -10.78 7.33
C GLU A 162 -33.77 -9.55 7.29
N THR A 163 -34.27 -8.36 7.62
CA THR A 163 -33.41 -7.19 7.79
C THR A 163 -32.41 -7.40 8.91
N GLN A 164 -31.19 -6.89 8.73
CA GLN A 164 -30.18 -6.90 9.78
C GLN A 164 -30.59 -5.94 10.90
N ILE A 165 -30.65 -6.44 12.13
CA ILE A 165 -30.80 -5.61 13.33
C ILE A 165 -29.41 -5.13 13.74
N ILE A 166 -29.25 -3.82 13.90
CA ILE A 166 -28.03 -3.19 14.40
C ILE A 166 -28.30 -2.76 15.83
N ASP A 167 -27.63 -3.43 16.76
CA ASP A 167 -27.62 -3.13 18.18
C ASP A 167 -26.22 -2.65 18.57
N GLY A 168 -26.11 -1.35 18.88
CA GLY A 168 -24.85 -0.65 19.10
C GLY A 168 -24.99 0.38 20.21
N LEU A 169 -24.19 1.46 20.16
CA LEU A 169 -24.30 2.55 21.14
C LEU A 169 -25.55 3.42 20.92
N ASP A 170 -25.99 3.51 19.66
CA ASP A 170 -27.21 4.21 19.27
C ASP A 170 -28.44 3.32 19.46
N PRO A 171 -29.66 3.90 19.48
CA PRO A 171 -30.90 3.12 19.52
C PRO A 171 -30.95 2.07 18.41
N GLU A 172 -31.46 0.89 18.75
CA GLU A 172 -31.61 -0.22 17.81
C GLU A 172 -32.32 0.22 16.53
N TYR A 173 -31.75 -0.14 15.38
CA TYR A 173 -32.36 0.11 14.08
C TYR A 173 -32.16 -1.06 13.11
N LYS A 174 -32.95 -1.06 12.03
CA LYS A 174 -32.93 -2.12 11.02
C LYS A 174 -32.29 -1.64 9.73
N LYS A 175 -31.34 -2.41 9.20
CA LYS A 175 -30.67 -2.19 7.91
C LYS A 175 -31.22 -3.15 6.86
N ARG A 176 -31.65 -2.60 5.73
CA ARG A 176 -32.20 -3.36 4.59
C ARG A 176 -31.15 -3.73 3.55
N PHE A 177 -30.11 -2.93 3.42
CA PHE A 177 -29.02 -3.16 2.48
C PHE A 177 -27.81 -3.71 3.21
N MET A 178 -27.37 -4.89 2.82
CA MET A 178 -26.18 -5.55 3.35
C MET A 178 -25.14 -5.65 2.23
N HIS A 179 -23.91 -5.25 2.53
CA HIS A 179 -22.78 -5.38 1.62
C HIS A 179 -21.66 -6.06 2.39
N HIS A 180 -21.36 -7.30 2.03
CA HIS A 180 -20.26 -8.07 2.59
C HIS A 180 -19.15 -8.14 1.55
N TYR A 181 -17.94 -7.78 1.97
CA TYR A 181 -16.73 -7.86 1.17
C TYR A 181 -15.80 -8.85 1.88
N ASN A 182 -15.38 -9.90 1.17
CA ASN A 182 -14.47 -10.93 1.65
C ASN A 182 -13.06 -10.68 1.12
#